data_AF-A0A1F6S0K0-F1
#
_entry.id   AF-A0A1F6S0K0-F1
#
_cell.length_a   1.000
_cell.length_b   1.000
_cell.length_c   1.000
_cell.angle_alpha   90.00
_cell.angle_beta   90.00
_cell.angle_gamma   90.00
#
_symmetry.space_group_name_H-M   'P 1'
#
loop_
_entity.id
_entity.type
_entity.pdbx_description
1 polymer ?
#
loop_
_entity_poly.entity_id
_entity_poly.type
_entity_poly.pdbx_seq_one_letter_code
_entity_poly.pdbx_strand_id
1 'polypeptide(L)'
;MPKKKTNRWSLKKIIYVFLAITLGKLLGFLAFEILTFKFVRILERRGYPVEWDQIFWFVWSPLPAYLYWTFIYAGVIGGFFLGLRWWRIVYVEHRHWKNWKKN
;
A
#
# COMPACT_ATOMS: atom_id res chain seq x y z
N MET A 1 -24.03 -19.22 -28.40
CA MET A 1 -23.52 -17.89 -27.98
C MET A 1 -22.83 -18.02 -26.63
N PRO A 2 -21.51 -17.77 -26.50
CA PRO A 2 -20.85 -17.82 -25.21
C PRO A 2 -21.38 -16.70 -24.31
N LYS A 3 -21.91 -17.07 -23.14
CA LYS A 3 -22.39 -16.12 -22.13
C LYS A 3 -21.23 -15.21 -21.70
N LYS A 4 -21.29 -13.94 -22.10
CA LYS A 4 -20.40 -12.86 -21.64
C LYS A 4 -20.50 -12.83 -20.10
N LYS A 5 -19.52 -13.38 -19.39
CA LYS A 5 -19.44 -13.31 -17.91
C LYS A 5 -19.37 -11.83 -17.56
N THR A 6 -20.51 -11.23 -17.24
CA THR A 6 -20.57 -9.86 -16.74
C THR A 6 -19.75 -9.84 -15.45
N ASN A 7 -18.62 -9.15 -15.49
CA ASN A 7 -17.77 -8.88 -14.34
C ASN A 7 -18.52 -7.92 -13.40
N ARG A 8 -19.58 -8.43 -12.77
CA ARG A 8 -20.43 -7.65 -11.87
C ARG A 8 -19.62 -7.45 -10.60
N TRP A 9 -19.29 -6.19 -10.31
CA TRP A 9 -18.68 -5.83 -9.04
C TRP A 9 -19.67 -6.16 -7.92
N SER A 10 -19.40 -7.24 -7.18
CA SER A 10 -20.16 -7.55 -5.98
C SER A 10 -19.73 -6.61 -4.86
N LEU A 11 -20.66 -6.28 -3.95
CA LEU A 11 -20.37 -5.42 -2.80
C LEU A 11 -19.15 -5.93 -2.00
N LYS A 12 -19.03 -7.26 -1.85
CA LYS A 12 -17.87 -7.91 -1.22
C LYS A 12 -16.56 -7.60 -1.91
N LYS A 13 -16.54 -7.61 -3.26
CA LYS A 13 -15.36 -7.27 -4.06
C LYS A 13 -14.97 -5.81 -3.88
N ILE A 14 -15.95 -4.91 -3.85
CA ILE A 14 -15.70 -3.47 -3.66
C ILE A 14 -15.07 -3.22 -2.28
N ILE A 15 -15.66 -3.76 -1.21
CA ILE A 15 -15.13 -3.64 0.16
C ILE A 15 -13.71 -4.21 0.24
N TYR A 16 -13.46 -5.37 -0.38
CA TYR A 16 -12.14 -5.99 -0.38
C TYR A 16 -11.09 -5.13 -1.07
N VAL A 17 -11.39 -4.62 -2.27
CA VAL A 17 -10.47 -3.75 -3.03
C VAL A 17 -10.25 -2.44 -2.28
N PHE A 18 -11.29 -1.88 -1.66
CA PHE A 18 -11.16 -0.69 -0.83
C PHE A 18 -10.24 -0.91 0.37
N LEU A 19 -10.40 -2.02 1.10
CA LEU A 19 -9.50 -2.40 2.19
C LEU A 19 -8.05 -2.56 1.71
N ALA A 20 -7.85 -3.17 0.53
CA ALA A 20 -6.52 -3.33 -0.05
C ALA A 20 -5.88 -1.99 -0.45
N ILE A 21 -6.66 -1.03 -0.95
CA ILE A 21 -6.20 0.34 -1.20
C ILE A 21 -5.81 1.03 0.11
N THR A 22 -6.65 0.93 1.15
CA THR A 22 -6.36 1.51 2.47
C THR A 22 -5.09 0.91 3.05
N LEU A 23 -4.91 -0.41 2.96
CA LEU A 23 -3.66 -1.07 3.36
C LEU A 23 -2.47 -0.59 2.53
N GLY A 24 -2.63 -0.44 1.22
CA GLY A 24 -1.60 0.10 0.33
C GLY A 24 -1.20 1.53 0.69
N LYS A 25 -2.17 2.39 1.05
CA LYS A 25 -1.91 3.74 1.58
C LYS A 25 -1.11 3.70 2.87
N LEU A 26 -1.51 2.85 3.83
CA LEU A 26 -0.79 2.70 5.09
C LEU A 26 0.64 2.22 4.88
N LEU A 27 0.86 1.29 3.95
CA LEU A 27 2.20 0.83 3.57
C LEU A 27 3.02 1.94 2.91
N GLY A 28 2.41 2.74 2.03
CA GLY A 28 3.07 3.90 1.41
C GLY A 28 3.49 4.93 2.45
N PHE A 29 2.61 5.22 3.42
CA PHE A 29 2.91 6.09 4.56
C PHE A 29 4.07 5.54 5.39
N LEU A 30 4.01 4.28 5.81
CA LEU A 30 5.09 3.63 6.58
C LEU A 30 6.42 3.64 5.83
N ALA A 31 6.40 3.39 4.51
CA ALA A 31 7.60 3.40 3.70
C ALA A 31 8.24 4.80 3.61
N PHE A 32 7.41 5.84 3.48
CA PHE A 32 7.87 7.23 3.53
C PHE A 32 8.50 7.56 4.89
N GLU A 33 7.83 7.21 6.00
CA GLU A 33 8.36 7.43 7.35
C GLU A 33 9.71 6.75 7.57
N ILE A 34 9.85 5.48 7.15
CA ILE A 34 11.12 4.75 7.24
C ILE A 34 12.24 5.45 6.43
N LEU A 35 11.91 5.98 5.25
CA LEU A 35 12.85 6.74 4.44
C LEU A 35 13.28 8.02 5.17
N THR A 36 12.33 8.76 5.74
CA THR A 36 12.59 9.97 6.54
C THR A 36 13.51 9.67 7.72
N PHE A 37 13.21 8.62 8.50
CA PHE A 37 14.06 8.19 9.61
C PHE A 37 15.49 7.86 9.17
N LYS A 38 15.66 7.17 8.05
CA LYS A 38 17.00 6.88 7.51
C LYS A 38 17.74 8.13 7.09
N PHE A 39 17.05 9.05 6.40
CA PHE A 39 17.64 10.29 5.93
C PHE A 39 18.09 11.18 7.09
N VAL A 40 17.22 11.35 8.09
CA VAL A 40 17.54 12.09 9.31
C VAL A 40 18.74 11.51 10.02
N ARG A 41 18.78 10.18 10.20
CA ARG A 41 19.90 9.51 10.88
C ARG A 41 21.24 9.73 10.15
N ILE A 42 21.20 9.93 8.82
CA ILE A 42 22.40 10.29 8.04
C ILE A 42 22.79 11.76 8.30
N LEU A 43 21.83 12.67 8.40
CA LEU A 43 22.09 14.08 8.72
C LEU A 43 22.68 14.26 10.12
N GLU A 44 22.11 13.56 11.11
CA GLU A 44 22.59 13.55 12.49
C GLU A 44 24.05 13.06 12.56
N ARG A 45 24.37 11.96 11.86
CA ARG A 45 25.76 11.44 11.77
C ARG A 45 26.73 12.41 11.12
N ARG A 46 26.26 13.36 10.32
CA ARG A 46 27.07 14.40 9.66
C ARG A 46 27.19 15.67 10.51
N GLY A 47 26.61 15.70 11.71
CA GLY A 47 26.68 16.82 12.64
C GLY A 47 25.72 17.98 12.33
N TYR A 48 24.71 17.75 11.49
CA TYR A 48 23.67 18.76 11.26
C TYR A 48 22.67 18.75 12.43
N PRO A 49 22.18 19.92 12.87
CA PRO A 49 21.13 20.00 13.86
C PRO A 49 19.85 19.36 13.29
N VAL A 50 19.30 18.40 14.01
CA VAL A 50 18.04 17.72 13.67
C VAL A 50 17.07 17.88 14.83
N GLU A 51 15.92 18.48 14.56
CA GLU A 51 14.81 18.59 15.51
C GLU A 51 13.88 17.37 15.38
N TRP A 52 14.07 16.39 16.26
CA TRP A 52 13.38 15.10 16.19
C TRP A 52 11.86 15.18 16.40
N ASP A 53 11.42 16.20 17.13
CA ASP A 53 10.04 16.57 17.40
C ASP A 53 9.26 17.03 16.16
N GLN A 54 9.97 17.56 15.16
CA GLN A 54 9.38 18.14 13.95
C GLN A 54 9.37 17.19 12.74
N ILE A 55 10.06 16.06 12.85
CA ILE A 55 10.11 15.04 11.78
C ILE A 55 8.76 14.35 11.65
N PHE A 56 8.05 14.18 12.76
CA PHE A 56 6.76 13.51 12.80
C PHE A 56 5.67 14.53 12.52
N TRP A 57 4.83 14.27 11.51
CA TRP A 57 3.89 15.21 10.89
C TRP A 57 4.56 16.25 10.00
N PHE A 58 4.60 15.95 8.69
CA PHE A 58 4.54 16.82 7.49
C PHE A 58 5.03 18.29 7.50
N VAL A 59 4.79 19.02 8.58
CA VAL A 59 5.05 20.44 8.79
C VAL A 59 6.54 20.74 8.54
N TRP A 60 7.45 19.87 8.97
CA TRP A 60 8.91 20.05 8.81
C TRP A 60 9.61 18.74 8.39
N SER A 61 9.08 18.06 7.37
CA SER A 61 9.80 16.92 6.80
C SER A 61 11.06 17.41 6.06
N PRO A 62 12.25 16.87 6.36
CA PRO A 62 13.48 17.20 5.63
C PRO A 62 13.48 16.66 4.20
N LEU A 63 12.51 15.81 3.85
CA LEU A 63 12.32 15.27 2.51
C LEU A 63 11.34 16.14 1.72
N PRO A 64 11.59 16.33 0.42
CA PRO A 64 10.69 17.08 -0.45
C PRO A 64 9.27 16.52 -0.45
N ALA A 65 8.27 17.41 -0.42
CA ALA A 65 6.85 17.03 -0.39
C ALA A 65 6.44 16.12 -1.57
N TYR A 66 7.09 16.23 -2.74
CA TYR A 66 6.80 15.36 -3.88
C TYR A 66 7.08 13.87 -3.58
N LEU A 67 8.09 13.56 -2.75
CA LEU A 67 8.40 12.18 -2.37
C LEU A 67 7.24 11.57 -1.59
N TYR A 68 6.66 12.31 -0.66
CA TYR A 68 5.46 11.86 0.05
C TYR A 68 4.35 11.46 -0.92
N TRP A 69 4.04 12.33 -1.89
CA TRP A 69 3.02 12.06 -2.88
C TRP A 69 3.35 10.82 -3.70
N THR A 70 4.60 10.64 -4.13
CA THR A 70 5.00 9.44 -4.86
C THR A 70 4.77 8.16 -4.07
N PHE A 71 5.09 8.14 -2.77
CA PHE A 71 4.88 6.97 -1.91
C PHE A 71 3.39 6.69 -1.66
N ILE A 72 2.58 7.72 -1.45
CA ILE A 72 1.13 7.56 -1.29
C ILE A 72 0.48 7.09 -2.60
N TYR A 73 0.78 7.71 -3.74
CA TYR A 73 0.20 7.28 -5.01
C TYR A 73 0.67 5.88 -5.39
N ALA A 74 1.95 5.55 -5.17
CA ALA A 74 2.46 4.19 -5.36
C ALA A 74 1.75 3.19 -4.43
N GLY A 75 1.50 3.57 -3.17
CA GLY A 75 0.73 2.76 -2.22
C GLY A 75 -0.71 2.52 -2.66
N VAL A 76 -1.41 3.55 -3.16
CA VAL A 76 -2.78 3.44 -3.69
C VAL A 76 -2.83 2.55 -4.91
N ILE A 77 -1.98 2.82 -5.90
CA ILE A 77 -1.92 2.07 -7.16
C ILE A 77 -1.55 0.62 -6.87
N GLY A 78 -0.49 0.41 -6.07
CA GLY A 78 -0.05 -0.90 -5.61
C GLY A 78 -1.15 -1.65 -4.89
N GLY A 79 -1.80 -1.03 -3.90
CA GLY A 79 -2.91 -1.61 -3.13
C GLY A 79 -4.11 -2.00 -4.00
N PHE A 80 -4.45 -1.18 -5.00
CA PHE A 80 -5.51 -1.50 -5.96
C PHE A 80 -5.18 -2.75 -6.79
N PHE A 81 -4.01 -2.80 -7.41
CA PHE A 81 -3.58 -3.95 -8.21
C PHE A 81 -3.41 -5.22 -7.35
N LEU A 82 -2.84 -5.07 -6.15
CA LEU A 82 -2.71 -6.18 -5.20
C LEU A 82 -4.09 -6.71 -4.82
N GLY A 83 -5.03 -5.84 -4.45
CA GLY A 83 -6.40 -6.20 -4.08
C GLY A 83 -7.13 -6.94 -5.19
N LEU A 84 -7.00 -6.49 -6.44
CA LEU A 84 -7.55 -7.19 -7.60
C LEU A 84 -6.92 -8.56 -7.83
N ARG A 85 -5.59 -8.65 -7.75
CA ARG A 85 -4.86 -9.90 -7.95
C ARG A 85 -5.19 -10.92 -6.86
N TRP A 86 -5.20 -10.50 -5.61
CA TRP A 86 -5.55 -11.35 -4.46
C TRP A 86 -7.01 -11.81 -4.53
N TRP A 87 -7.93 -10.92 -4.90
CA TRP A 87 -9.34 -11.28 -5.12
C TRP A 87 -9.46 -12.40 -6.16
N ARG A 88 -8.76 -12.29 -7.29
CA ARG A 88 -8.74 -13.33 -8.32
C ARG A 88 -8.20 -14.66 -7.77
N ILE A 89 -7.10 -14.64 -7.03
CA ILE A 89 -6.46 -15.86 -6.49
C ILE A 89 -7.40 -16.58 -5.49
N VAL A 90 -8.04 -15.84 -4.58
CA VAL A 90 -8.89 -16.43 -3.54
C VAL A 90 -10.26 -16.82 -4.06
N TYR A 91 -10.96 -15.88 -4.69
CA TYR A 91 -12.38 -16.03 -4.99
C TYR A 91 -12.67 -16.57 -6.38
N VAL A 92 -11.73 -16.47 -7.33
CA VAL A 92 -11.93 -16.99 -8.69
C VAL A 92 -11.20 -18.31 -8.89
N GLU A 93 -9.92 -18.36 -8.52
CA GLU A 93 -9.09 -19.57 -8.70
C GLU A 93 -9.23 -20.57 -7.56
N HIS A 94 -9.80 -20.16 -6.41
CA HIS A 94 -9.92 -20.98 -5.19
C HIS A 94 -8.61 -21.69 -4.83
N ARG A 95 -7.47 -21.04 -5.09
CA ARG A 95 -6.15 -21.67 -5.02
C ARG A 95 -5.83 -22.20 -3.62
N HIS A 96 -6.33 -21.54 -2.58
CA HIS A 96 -6.21 -22.00 -1.19
C HIS A 96 -7.11 -23.19 -0.84
N TRP A 97 -8.26 -23.36 -1.51
CA TRP A 97 -9.26 -24.37 -1.17
C TRP A 97 -9.11 -25.66 -1.99
N LYS A 98 -8.42 -25.59 -3.14
CA LYS A 98 -8.19 -26.75 -4.00
C LYS A 98 -7.29 -27.81 -3.35
N ASN A 99 -6.41 -27.39 -2.44
CA ASN A 99 -5.53 -28.30 -1.70
C ASN A 99 -6.22 -28.97 -0.50
N TRP A 100 -7.36 -28.44 -0.04
CA TRP A 100 -8.07 -29.00 1.11
C TRP A 100 -8.99 -30.16 0.75
N LYS A 101 -9.35 -30.31 -0.53
CA LYS A 101 -10.23 -31.38 -1.04
C LYS A 101 -9.48 -32.61 -1.57
N LYS A 102 -8.16 -32.66 -1.36
CA LYS A 102 -7.28 -33.73 -1.87
C LYS A 102 -6.65 -34.59 -0.77
N ASN A 103 -7.08 -34.40 0.49
CA ASN A 103 -6.86 -35.33 1.59
C ASN A 103 -8.21 -35.87 2.04
#